data_AF-V7C3I0-F1
#
_entry.id   AF-V7C3I0-F1
#
_cell.length_a   1.000
_cell.length_b   1.000
_cell.length_c   1.000
_cell.angle_alpha   90.00
_cell.angle_beta   90.00
_cell.angle_gamma   90.00
#
_symmetry.space_group_name_H-M   'P 1'
#
loop_
_entity.id
_entity.type
_entity.pdbx_description
1 polymer ?
#
loop_
_entity_poly.entity_id
_entity_poly.type
_entity_poly.pdbx_seq_one_letter_code
_entity_poly.pdbx_strand_id
1 'polypeptide(L)'
;MHPGWAETPGVAKSLPSFSKSLSGKLRTSEEGADTVIWLTLQPKEKLVSGAFYFDRAEARKHLTFAGTSDSHGIIDSVVHSLHSMAYPFG
;
A
#
# COMPACT_ATOMS: atom_id res chain seq x y z
N MET A 1 1.64 -0.65 4.13
CA MET A 1 0.59 -1.64 4.45
C MET A 1 -0.20 -1.95 3.19
N HIS A 2 -0.86 -3.11 3.10
CA HIS A 2 -1.80 -3.45 2.03
C HIS A 2 -3.22 -3.57 2.58
N PRO A 3 -4.24 -2.99 1.96
CA PRO A 3 -5.64 -3.10 2.43
C PRO A 3 -6.33 -4.42 1.99
N GLY A 4 -5.61 -5.36 1.39
CA GLY A 4 -6.20 -6.39 0.52
C GLY A 4 -6.95 -5.81 -0.69
N TRP A 5 -7.85 -6.60 -1.28
CA TRP A 5 -8.76 -6.13 -2.33
C TRP A 5 -10.07 -5.64 -1.71
N ALA A 6 -10.20 -4.32 -1.52
CA ALA A 6 -11.38 -3.69 -0.98
C ALA A 6 -12.30 -3.13 -2.08
N GLU A 7 -13.61 -3.21 -1.85
CA GLU A 7 -14.63 -2.65 -2.72
C GLU A 7 -14.61 -1.11 -2.61
N THR A 8 -13.87 -0.48 -3.52
CA THR A 8 -13.75 0.99 -3.59
C THR A 8 -14.17 1.48 -4.97
N PRO A 9 -14.66 2.74 -5.07
CA PRO A 9 -14.95 3.34 -6.37
C PRO A 9 -13.75 3.33 -7.33
N GLY A 10 -12.52 3.43 -6.80
CA GLY A 10 -11.29 3.34 -7.58
C GLY A 10 -11.08 1.97 -8.22
N VAL A 11 -11.29 0.87 -7.47
CA VAL A 11 -11.21 -0.50 -8.01
C VAL A 11 -12.31 -0.73 -9.05
N ALA A 12 -13.55 -0.34 -8.74
CA ALA A 12 -14.67 -0.52 -9.66
C ALA A 12 -14.47 0.21 -11.00
N LYS A 13 -13.92 1.44 -10.96
CA LYS A 13 -13.66 2.25 -12.16
C LYS A 13 -12.46 1.75 -12.96
N SER A 14 -11.36 1.42 -12.29
CA SER A 14 -10.09 1.07 -12.96
C SER A 14 -10.01 -0.40 -13.37
N LEU A 15 -10.70 -1.29 -12.67
CA LEU A 15 -10.68 -2.75 -12.89
C LEU A 15 -12.12 -3.33 -12.92
N PRO A 16 -12.99 -2.90 -13.86
CA PRO A 16 -14.41 -3.24 -13.82
C PRO A 16 -14.69 -4.74 -13.94
N SER A 17 -13.99 -5.45 -14.82
CA SER A 17 -14.14 -6.91 -14.97
C SER A 17 -13.70 -7.67 -13.72
N PHE A 18 -12.63 -7.22 -13.07
CA PHE A 18 -12.15 -7.79 -11.81
C PHE A 18 -13.15 -7.56 -10.68
N SER A 19 -13.63 -6.33 -10.54
CA SER A 19 -14.64 -5.94 -9.55
C SER A 19 -15.91 -6.77 -9.71
N LYS A 20 -16.36 -7.01 -10.95
CA LYS A 20 -17.52 -7.87 -11.23
C LYS A 20 -17.23 -9.33 -10.88
N SER A 21 -16.08 -9.86 -11.27
CA SER A 21 -15.72 -11.27 -11.03
C SER A 21 -15.56 -11.62 -9.55
N LEU A 22 -15.19 -10.65 -8.72
CA LEU A 22 -15.02 -10.82 -7.28
C LEU A 22 -16.11 -10.13 -6.45
N SER A 23 -17.21 -9.72 -7.07
CA SER A 23 -18.34 -9.11 -6.36
C SER A 23 -18.80 -10.00 -5.20
N GLY A 24 -19.02 -9.40 -4.03
CA GLY A 24 -19.34 -10.11 -2.78
C GLY A 24 -18.17 -10.84 -2.12
N LYS A 25 -16.97 -10.86 -2.72
CA LYS A 25 -15.73 -11.41 -2.15
C LYS A 25 -14.67 -10.34 -1.87
N LEU A 26 -14.89 -9.12 -2.37
CA LEU A 26 -14.07 -7.97 -2.01
C LEU A 26 -14.31 -7.61 -0.55
N ARG A 27 -13.27 -7.08 0.10
CA ARG A 27 -13.36 -6.56 1.46
C ARG A 27 -14.26 -5.33 1.51
N THR A 28 -14.95 -5.13 2.62
CA THR A 28 -15.65 -3.86 2.88
C THR A 28 -14.64 -2.71 3.06
N SER A 29 -15.15 -1.48 3.11
CA SER A 29 -14.30 -0.31 3.38
C SER A 29 -13.66 -0.39 4.78
N GLU A 30 -14.40 -0.89 5.76
CA GLU A 30 -13.93 -1.08 7.14
C GLU A 30 -12.82 -2.13 7.20
N GLU A 31 -13.00 -3.28 6.54
CA GLU A 31 -11.98 -4.33 6.46
C GLU A 31 -10.73 -3.86 5.71
N GLY A 32 -10.89 -3.06 4.65
CA GLY A 32 -9.77 -2.47 3.92
C GLY A 32 -8.98 -1.42 4.74
N ALA A 33 -9.67 -0.66 5.58
CA ALA A 33 -9.07 0.35 6.46
C ALA A 33 -8.49 -0.25 7.76
N ASP A 34 -8.87 -1.47 8.12
CA ASP A 34 -8.54 -2.10 9.39
C ASP A 34 -7.05 -2.03 9.75
N THR A 35 -6.17 -2.46 8.83
CA THR A 35 -4.73 -2.52 9.11
C THR A 35 -4.12 -1.13 9.29
N VAL A 36 -4.57 -0.10 8.55
CA VAL A 36 -4.03 1.26 8.73
C VAL A 36 -4.48 1.87 10.04
N ILE A 37 -5.75 1.67 10.43
CA ILE A 37 -6.25 2.12 11.73
C ILE A 37 -5.51 1.40 12.86
N TRP A 38 -5.28 0.09 12.73
CA TRP A 38 -4.52 -0.66 13.72
C TRP A 38 -3.09 -0.12 13.87
N LEU A 39 -2.41 0.19 12.76
CA LEU A 39 -1.06 0.75 12.75
C LEU A 39 -0.97 2.12 13.42
N THR A 40 -1.94 3.01 13.21
CA THR A 40 -1.93 4.35 13.82
C THR A 40 -2.13 4.31 15.34
N LEU A 41 -2.68 3.22 15.86
CA LEU A 41 -2.92 3.01 17.29
C LEU A 41 -1.78 2.26 17.99
N GLN A 42 -0.84 1.65 17.26
CA GLN A 42 0.24 0.89 17.90
C GLN A 42 1.35 1.79 18.43
N PRO A 43 1.93 1.47 19.61
CA PRO A 43 3.20 2.05 20.03
C PRO A 43 4.27 1.81 18.98
N LYS A 44 5.11 2.82 18.71
CA LYS A 44 6.16 2.76 17.69
C LYS A 44 7.14 1.61 17.93
N GLU A 45 7.40 1.28 19.19
CA GLU A 45 8.32 0.21 19.60
C GLU A 45 7.81 -1.18 19.23
N LYS A 46 6.50 -1.31 18.95
CA LYS A 46 5.88 -2.56 18.47
C LYS A 46 5.88 -2.66 16.94
N LEU A 47 6.36 -1.64 16.23
CA LEU A 47 6.37 -1.58 14.78
C LEU A 47 7.81 -1.53 14.26
N VAL A 48 8.03 -2.16 13.10
CA VAL A 48 9.31 -2.16 12.41
C VAL A 48 9.27 -1.10 11.33
N SER A 49 10.16 -0.11 11.44
CA SER A 49 10.29 0.95 10.44
C SER A 49 10.63 0.35 9.06
N GLY A 50 9.90 0.75 8.02
CA GLY A 50 10.10 0.24 6.66
C GLY A 50 9.59 -1.19 6.44
N ALA A 51 8.92 -1.81 7.41
CA ALA A 51 8.23 -3.09 7.21
C ALA A 51 6.91 -2.91 6.46
N PHE A 52 6.46 -4.00 5.84
CA PHE A 52 5.19 -4.08 5.16
C PHE A 52 4.20 -4.86 6.00
N TYR A 53 2.98 -4.34 6.14
CA TYR A 53 1.95 -4.92 7.00
C TYR A 53 0.71 -5.30 6.21
N PHE A 54 0.14 -6.46 6.54
CA PHE A 54 -1.11 -6.98 5.99
C PHE A 54 -1.86 -7.73 7.09
N ASP A 55 -3.15 -7.46 7.25
CA ASP A 55 -4.01 -8.06 8.28
C ASP A 55 -3.40 -7.98 9.70
N ARG A 56 -2.94 -6.78 10.06
CA ARG A 56 -2.31 -6.44 11.36
C ARG A 56 -1.02 -7.21 11.71
N ALA A 57 -0.37 -7.82 10.72
CA ALA A 57 0.89 -8.53 10.88
C ALA A 57 1.94 -8.07 9.86
N GLU A 58 3.22 -8.25 10.17
CA GLU A 58 4.30 -8.05 9.20
C GLU A 58 4.18 -9.10 8.07
N ALA A 59 4.34 -8.65 6.84
CA ALA A 59 4.26 -9.46 5.63
C ALA A 59 5.52 -9.28 4.78
N ARG A 60 5.83 -10.30 3.97
CA ARG A 60 6.99 -10.26 3.05
C ARG A 60 6.80 -9.16 2.01
N LYS A 61 7.84 -8.33 1.85
CA LYS A 61 7.89 -7.24 0.86
C LYS A 61 8.05 -7.72 -0.59
N HIS A 62 8.73 -8.85 -0.77
CA HIS A 62 9.14 -9.33 -2.08
C HIS A 62 8.52 -10.68 -2.38
N LEU A 63 7.94 -10.79 -3.56
CA LEU A 63 7.50 -12.05 -4.14
C LEU A 63 8.65 -12.60 -4.99
N THR A 64 9.13 -13.79 -4.63
CA THR A 64 10.13 -14.51 -5.43
C THR A 64 9.59 -14.70 -6.85
N PHE A 65 10.42 -14.40 -7.85
CA PHE A 65 10.07 -14.48 -9.28
C PHE A 65 9.03 -13.45 -9.78
N ALA A 66 8.82 -12.35 -9.06
CA ALA A 66 7.99 -11.23 -9.55
C ALA A 66 8.60 -10.50 -10.77
N GLY A 67 9.87 -10.77 -11.12
CA GLY A 67 10.55 -10.15 -12.26
C GLY A 67 10.87 -8.67 -12.08
N THR A 68 10.75 -8.14 -10.86
CA THR A 68 11.08 -6.76 -10.51
C THR A 68 12.52 -6.66 -9.99
N SER A 69 13.25 -5.64 -10.45
CA SER A 69 14.59 -5.34 -9.94
C SER A 69 14.49 -4.54 -8.64
N ASP A 70 15.43 -4.77 -7.73
CA ASP A 70 15.65 -3.84 -6.63
C ASP A 70 16.20 -2.50 -7.18
N SER A 71 15.72 -1.39 -6.67
CA SER A 71 15.93 -0.05 -7.20
C SER A 71 16.24 0.98 -6.11
N HIS A 72 16.77 0.56 -4.95
CA HIS A 72 17.17 1.49 -3.89
C HIS A 72 18.04 2.66 -4.40
N GLY A 73 18.82 2.47 -5.47
CA GLY A 73 19.64 3.52 -6.10
C GLY A 73 18.87 4.67 -6.78
N ILE A 74 17.55 4.59 -6.99
CA ILE A 74 16.75 5.69 -7.56
C ILE A 74 15.89 6.42 -6.52
N ILE A 75 15.89 5.98 -5.25
CA ILE A 75 15.01 6.56 -4.22
C ILE A 75 15.30 8.06 -4.06
N ASP A 76 16.58 8.43 -3.94
CA ASP A 76 16.97 9.83 -3.71
C ASP A 76 16.58 10.75 -4.86
N SER A 77 16.69 10.29 -6.12
CA SER A 77 16.31 11.10 -7.29
C SER A 77 14.80 11.29 -7.40
N VAL A 78 14.02 10.27 -7.05
CA VAL A 78 12.55 10.36 -6.99
C VAL A 78 12.13 11.33 -5.88
N VAL A 79 12.71 11.21 -4.68
CA VAL A 79 12.42 12.10 -3.55
C VAL A 79 12.77 13.54 -3.91
N HIS A 80 13.94 13.78 -4.51
CA HIS A 80 14.35 15.10 -4.96
C HIS A 80 13.37 15.70 -5.97
N SER A 81 12.93 14.89 -6.95
CA SER A 81 11.96 15.32 -7.97
C SER A 81 10.60 15.65 -7.38
N LEU A 82 10.12 14.88 -6.40
CA LEU A 82 8.87 15.18 -5.70
C LEU A 82 8.99 16.48 -4.88
N HIS A 83 10.14 16.70 -4.23
CA HIS A 83 10.38 17.90 -3.44
C HIS A 83 10.40 19.17 -4.31
N SER A 84 11.02 19.13 -5.48
CA SER A 84 11.05 20.28 -6.40
C SER A 84 9.67 20.62 -6.97
N MET A 85 8.81 19.61 -7.19
CA MET A 85 7.42 19.85 -7.61
C MET A 85 6.55 20.41 -6.48
N ALA A 86 6.72 19.93 -5.25
CA ALA A 86 5.95 20.39 -4.11
C ALA A 86 6.34 21.80 -3.64
N TYR A 87 7.62 22.15 -3.78
CA TYR A 87 8.19 23.43 -3.37
C TYR A 87 8.97 24.10 -4.52
N PRO A 88 8.28 24.57 -5.58
CA PRO A 88 8.93 25.08 -6.80
C PRO A 88 9.70 26.41 -6.62
N PHE A 89 9.58 27.04 -5.45
CA PHE A 89 10.22 28.33 -5.11
C PHE A 89 11.03 28.27 -3.81
N GLY A 90 11.39 27.06 -3.36
CA GLY A 90 12.30 26.83 -2.24
C GLY A 90 13.75 26.70 -2.69
#